data_AF-A0A7Y5PLE0-F1
#
_entry.id   AF-A0A7Y5PLE0-F1
#
_cell.length_a   1.000
_cell.length_b   1.000
_cell.length_c   1.000
_cell.angle_alpha   90.00
_cell.angle_beta   90.00
_cell.angle_gamma   90.00
#
_symmetry.space_group_name_H-M   'P 1'
#
loop_
_entity.id
_entity.type
_entity.pdbx_description
1 polymer ?
#
loop_
_entity_poly.entity_id
_entity_poly.type
_entity_poly.pdbx_seq_one_letter_code
_entity_poly.pdbx_strand_id
1 'polypeptide(L)'
;MDIAPPPAFVRAIAACCQPKAGLGSVPVALFRAAWRGWSQASYGGQPAADFVRDELTPVFLWALRRHETHGLDPNQARRGWAWLRKAWQDDCRLRALPPPRREWAAVCPDATFKGVRLIPLTSEAALADEGEVMAHCIADYFWSNTLGKDAQVYSARDPRTLERLATVALVRGDDGKWGLDDVKAKSNRDAAPAVHTAAQALVATINIRAARKPGVKT
;
A
#
# COMPACT_ATOMS: atom_id res chain seq x y z
N MET A 1 -18.30 -6.59 24.54
CA MET A 1 -19.19 -5.70 23.75
C MET A 1 -20.41 -6.56 23.58
N ASP A 2 -21.38 -6.39 24.48
CA ASP A 2 -22.36 -7.44 24.79
C ASP A 2 -23.75 -7.07 24.25
N ILE A 3 -23.78 -6.14 23.31
CA ILE A 3 -24.95 -5.79 22.51
C ILE A 3 -24.86 -6.65 21.26
N ALA A 4 -25.96 -7.15 20.71
CA ALA A 4 -25.96 -7.89 19.45
C ALA A 4 -25.81 -6.93 18.25
N PRO A 5 -25.18 -7.34 17.13
CA PRO A 5 -25.06 -6.47 15.97
C PRO A 5 -26.44 -6.27 15.32
N PRO A 6 -26.78 -5.05 14.84
CA PRO A 6 -28.06 -4.79 14.21
C PRO A 6 -28.28 -5.70 12.98
N PRO A 7 -29.52 -6.16 12.70
CA PRO A 7 -29.79 -7.01 11.53
C PRO A 7 -29.36 -6.39 10.20
N ALA A 8 -29.46 -5.06 10.06
CA ALA A 8 -29.02 -4.34 8.87
C ALA A 8 -27.50 -4.47 8.65
N PHE A 9 -26.71 -4.36 9.72
CA PHE A 9 -25.26 -4.57 9.67
C PHE A 9 -24.93 -6.00 9.26
N VAL A 10 -25.55 -6.99 9.90
CA VAL A 10 -25.31 -8.42 9.60
C VAL A 10 -25.63 -8.74 8.14
N ARG A 11 -26.74 -8.22 7.60
CA ARG A 11 -27.10 -8.38 6.19
C ARG A 11 -26.07 -7.76 5.25
N ALA A 12 -25.59 -6.55 5.56
CA ALA A 12 -24.55 -5.90 4.75
C ALA A 12 -23.24 -6.70 4.73
N ILE A 13 -22.80 -7.22 5.88
CA ILE A 13 -21.62 -8.09 5.94
C ILE A 13 -21.84 -9.40 5.20
N ALA A 14 -23.00 -10.04 5.37
CA ALA A 14 -23.32 -11.29 4.68
C ALA A 14 -23.32 -11.11 3.15
N ALA A 15 -23.83 -9.98 2.64
CA ALA A 15 -23.80 -9.65 1.23
C ALA A 15 -22.38 -9.46 0.67
N CYS A 16 -21.40 -9.14 1.52
CA CYS A 16 -19.99 -9.05 1.14
C CYS A 16 -19.29 -10.41 1.08
N CYS A 17 -19.88 -11.45 1.66
CA CYS A 17 -19.29 -12.79 1.71
C CYS A 17 -19.69 -13.59 0.47
N GLN A 18 -18.82 -14.49 0.00
CA GLN A 18 -19.22 -15.38 -1.09
C GLN A 18 -20.38 -16.29 -0.63
N PRO A 19 -21.36 -16.61 -1.51
CA PRO A 19 -22.56 -17.36 -1.14
C PRO A 19 -22.27 -18.72 -0.47
N LYS A 20 -21.12 -19.34 -0.77
CA LYS A 20 -20.71 -20.64 -0.22
C LYS A 20 -19.92 -20.55 1.10
N ALA A 21 -19.33 -19.40 1.40
CA ALA A 21 -18.42 -19.24 2.55
C ALA A 21 -19.14 -18.71 3.81
N GLY A 22 -20.22 -17.93 3.60
CA GLY A 22 -21.05 -17.39 4.67
C GLY A 22 -20.29 -16.48 5.65
N LEU A 23 -20.92 -16.13 6.78
CA LEU A 23 -20.30 -15.32 7.83
C LEU A 23 -19.14 -16.03 8.55
N GLY A 24 -19.08 -17.36 8.48
CA GLY A 24 -18.06 -18.18 9.15
C GLY A 24 -16.66 -18.01 8.57
N SER A 25 -16.54 -17.54 7.31
CA SER A 25 -15.25 -17.26 6.68
C SER A 25 -14.71 -15.86 7.00
N VAL A 26 -15.49 -15.01 7.67
CA VAL A 26 -15.07 -13.65 8.00
C VAL A 26 -14.14 -13.69 9.22
N PRO A 27 -12.95 -13.08 9.15
CA PRO A 27 -12.09 -12.94 10.31
C PRO A 27 -12.82 -12.20 11.44
N VAL A 28 -12.92 -12.82 12.61
CA VAL A 28 -13.63 -12.26 13.79
C VAL A 28 -13.17 -10.84 14.11
N ALA A 29 -11.87 -10.57 13.95
CA ALA A 29 -11.31 -9.26 14.22
C ALA A 29 -11.76 -8.21 13.19
N LEU A 30 -11.89 -8.57 11.91
CA LEU A 30 -12.43 -7.70 10.86
C LEU A 30 -13.92 -7.43 11.09
N PHE A 31 -14.70 -8.46 11.44
CA PHE A 31 -16.10 -8.30 11.80
C PHE A 31 -16.28 -7.33 12.98
N ARG A 32 -15.49 -7.51 14.04
CA ARG A 32 -15.51 -6.62 15.21
C ARG A 32 -15.09 -5.18 14.87
N ALA A 33 -14.11 -5.00 14.00
CA ALA A 33 -13.70 -3.67 13.55
C ALA A 33 -14.86 -3.00 12.79
N ALA A 34 -15.46 -3.69 11.83
CA ALA A 34 -16.62 -3.21 11.07
C ALA A 34 -17.80 -2.83 11.95
N TRP A 35 -18.10 -3.65 12.95
CA TRP A 35 -19.14 -3.36 13.91
C TRP A 35 -18.84 -2.09 14.72
N ARG A 36 -17.61 -1.94 15.24
CA ARG A 36 -17.24 -0.70 15.95
C ARG A 36 -17.43 0.54 15.08
N GLY A 37 -17.04 0.46 13.81
CA GLY A 37 -17.24 1.52 12.83
C GLY A 37 -18.71 1.88 12.67
N TRP A 38 -19.57 0.87 12.45
CA TRP A 38 -21.01 1.05 12.37
C TRP A 38 -21.60 1.73 13.61
N SER A 39 -21.26 1.22 14.79
CA SER A 39 -21.76 1.77 16.05
C SER A 39 -21.38 3.23 16.20
N GLN A 40 -20.13 3.59 15.90
CA GLN A 40 -19.67 4.98 15.93
C GLN A 40 -20.42 5.87 14.93
N ALA A 41 -20.59 5.43 13.68
CA ALA A 41 -21.34 6.18 12.67
C ALA A 41 -22.80 6.39 13.07
N SER A 42 -23.43 5.36 13.66
CA SER A 42 -24.81 5.41 14.14
C SER A 42 -24.97 6.43 15.28
N TYR A 43 -24.05 6.46 16.24
CA TYR A 43 -24.05 7.46 17.31
C TYR A 43 -23.73 8.88 16.83
N GLY A 44 -23.00 9.01 15.72
CA GLY A 44 -22.69 10.29 15.07
C GLY A 44 -23.83 10.86 14.21
N GLY A 45 -24.99 10.22 14.16
CA GLY A 45 -26.15 10.68 13.39
C GLY A 45 -26.05 10.44 11.88
N GLN A 46 -25.06 9.67 11.41
CA GLN A 46 -24.95 9.30 10.00
C GLN A 46 -26.07 8.30 9.63
N PRO A 47 -26.80 8.51 8.53
CA PRO A 47 -27.78 7.52 8.07
C PRO A 47 -27.11 6.17 7.81
N ALA A 48 -27.66 5.11 8.39
CA ALA A 48 -27.10 3.77 8.29
C ALA A 48 -26.95 3.30 6.83
N ALA A 49 -27.89 3.65 5.95
CA ALA A 49 -27.83 3.30 4.53
C ALA A 49 -26.62 3.93 3.82
N ASP A 50 -26.31 5.20 4.11
CA ASP A 50 -25.17 5.89 3.51
C ASP A 50 -23.85 5.30 4.02
N PHE A 51 -23.76 5.04 5.33
CA PHE A 51 -22.60 4.35 5.89
C PHE A 51 -22.39 2.96 5.27
N VAL A 52 -23.46 2.18 5.06
CA VAL A 52 -23.38 0.87 4.38
C VAL A 52 -22.78 1.00 3.00
N ARG A 53 -23.35 1.90 2.19
CA ARG A 53 -23.06 2.06 0.77
C ARG A 53 -21.67 2.64 0.55
N ASP A 54 -21.36 3.73 1.23
CA ASP A 54 -20.22 4.58 0.90
C ASP A 54 -18.95 4.18 1.67
N GLU A 55 -19.09 3.46 2.78
CA GLU A 55 -17.95 3.12 3.64
C GLU A 55 -17.87 1.64 3.99
N LEU A 56 -18.90 1.07 4.64
CA LEU A 56 -18.87 -0.31 5.14
C LEU A 56 -18.58 -1.31 4.02
N THR A 57 -19.42 -1.36 3.00
CA THR A 57 -19.33 -2.33 1.92
C THR A 57 -18.00 -2.24 1.16
N PRO A 58 -17.57 -1.07 0.66
CA PRO A 58 -16.33 -0.98 -0.11
C PRO A 58 -15.08 -1.29 0.75
N VAL A 59 -15.01 -0.75 1.97
CA VAL A 59 -13.86 -0.98 2.88
C VAL A 59 -13.81 -2.44 3.32
N PHE A 60 -14.96 -3.04 3.64
CA PHE A 60 -15.03 -4.42 4.11
C PHE A 60 -14.66 -5.41 3.01
N LEU A 61 -15.17 -5.24 1.78
CA LEU A 61 -14.81 -6.07 0.63
C LEU A 61 -13.32 -5.96 0.28
N TRP A 62 -12.77 -4.74 0.31
CA TRP A 62 -11.34 -4.52 0.13
C TRP A 62 -10.51 -5.26 1.20
N ALA A 63 -10.90 -5.13 2.46
CA ALA A 63 -10.20 -5.77 3.58
C ALA A 63 -10.32 -7.30 3.54
N LEU A 64 -11.49 -7.84 3.18
CA LEU A 64 -11.73 -9.29 3.08
C LEU A 64 -10.84 -9.91 1.99
N ARG A 65 -10.84 -9.34 0.77
CA ARG A 65 -9.94 -9.79 -0.32
C ARG A 65 -8.47 -9.69 0.08
N ARG A 66 -8.10 -8.65 0.82
CA ARG A 66 -6.73 -8.50 1.33
C ARG A 66 -6.36 -9.58 2.34
N HIS A 67 -7.29 -9.95 3.23
CA HIS A 67 -7.09 -11.05 4.18
C HIS A 67 -6.86 -12.37 3.44
N GLU A 68 -7.66 -12.67 2.43
CA GLU A 68 -7.55 -13.90 1.64
C GLU A 68 -6.18 -14.01 0.94
N THR A 69 -5.65 -12.89 0.42
CA THR A 69 -4.38 -12.90 -0.33
C THR A 69 -3.14 -12.84 0.56
N HIS A 70 -3.19 -12.13 1.69
CA HIS A 70 -1.99 -11.77 2.46
C HIS A 70 -2.07 -12.07 3.96
N GLY A 71 -3.23 -12.45 4.47
CA GLY A 71 -3.52 -12.47 5.90
C GLY A 71 -3.68 -11.05 6.47
N LEU A 72 -4.69 -10.86 7.31
CA LEU A 72 -4.92 -9.61 8.03
C LEU A 72 -4.39 -9.80 9.44
N ASP A 73 -3.40 -9.00 9.83
CA ASP A 73 -2.74 -9.15 11.13
C ASP A 73 -3.75 -8.87 12.26
N PRO A 74 -3.86 -9.72 13.29
CA PRO A 74 -4.72 -9.49 14.45
C PRO A 74 -4.53 -8.10 15.10
N ASN A 75 -3.32 -7.55 15.05
CA ASN A 75 -2.99 -6.21 15.55
C ASN A 75 -3.57 -5.10 14.67
N GLN A 76 -3.75 -5.32 13.37
CA GLN A 76 -4.37 -4.36 12.46
C GLN A 76 -5.88 -4.27 12.65
N ALA A 77 -6.52 -5.42 12.83
CA ALA A 77 -7.94 -5.45 13.16
C ALA A 77 -8.24 -4.84 14.55
N ARG A 78 -7.26 -4.84 15.48
CA ARG A 78 -7.33 -4.09 16.75
C ARG A 78 -7.24 -2.57 16.58
N ARG A 79 -6.55 -2.06 15.55
CA ARG A 79 -6.51 -0.61 15.23
C ARG A 79 -7.87 -0.06 14.79
N GLY A 80 -8.80 -0.95 14.42
CA GLY A 80 -10.21 -0.64 14.25
C GLY A 80 -10.57 -0.04 12.89
N TRP A 81 -11.83 0.36 12.76
CA TRP A 81 -12.44 0.74 11.49
C TRP A 81 -11.81 1.97 10.83
N ALA A 82 -11.48 3.00 11.62
CA ALA A 82 -10.87 4.23 11.11
C ALA A 82 -9.55 3.97 10.36
N TRP A 83 -8.76 3.01 10.84
CA TRP A 83 -7.52 2.62 10.17
C TRP A 83 -7.81 1.89 8.85
N LEU A 84 -8.75 0.94 8.84
CA LEU A 84 -9.16 0.23 7.61
C LEU A 84 -9.67 1.20 6.54
N ARG A 85 -10.50 2.17 6.94
CA ARG A 85 -10.98 3.24 6.06
C ARG A 85 -9.83 4.03 5.45
N LYS A 86 -8.86 4.46 6.27
CA LYS A 86 -7.70 5.24 5.78
C LYS A 86 -6.85 4.43 4.79
N ALA A 87 -6.54 3.18 5.12
CA ALA A 87 -5.74 2.32 4.25
C ALA A 87 -6.44 2.03 2.91
N TRP A 88 -7.76 1.84 2.94
CA TRP A 88 -8.58 1.74 1.73
C TRP A 88 -8.55 3.04 0.90
N GLN A 89 -8.72 4.20 1.55
CA GLN A 89 -8.66 5.50 0.88
C GLN A 89 -7.30 5.76 0.21
N ASP A 90 -6.19 5.38 0.86
CA ASP A 90 -4.86 5.51 0.29
C ASP A 90 -4.67 4.60 -0.94
N ASP A 91 -5.19 3.36 -0.92
CA ASP A 91 -5.17 2.45 -2.08
C ASP A 91 -6.05 2.97 -3.22
N CYS A 92 -7.25 3.47 -2.91
CA CYS A 92 -8.13 4.11 -3.89
C CYS A 92 -7.50 5.34 -4.51
N ARG A 93 -6.86 6.21 -3.71
CA ARG A 93 -6.18 7.42 -4.20
C ARG A 93 -5.10 7.07 -5.22
N LEU A 94 -4.28 6.06 -4.94
CA LEU A 94 -3.23 5.60 -5.86
C LEU A 94 -3.79 5.06 -7.17
N ARG A 95 -4.91 4.35 -7.12
CA ARG A 95 -5.58 3.81 -8.32
C ARG A 95 -6.37 4.87 -9.10
N ALA A 96 -6.77 5.96 -8.44
CA ALA A 96 -7.55 7.05 -9.00
C ALA A 96 -6.68 8.24 -9.48
N LEU A 97 -5.36 8.13 -9.42
CA LEU A 97 -4.47 9.12 -10.00
C LEU A 97 -4.81 9.29 -11.50
N PRO A 98 -4.82 10.54 -12.02
CA PRO A 98 -5.08 10.77 -13.44
C PRO A 98 -4.09 9.97 -14.29
N PRO A 99 -4.49 9.60 -15.53
CA PRO A 99 -3.58 8.90 -16.43
C PRO A 99 -2.27 9.69 -16.52
N PRO A 100 -1.14 9.04 -16.23
CA PRO A 100 0.11 9.75 -16.07
C PRO A 100 0.56 10.35 -17.40
N ARG A 101 1.05 11.59 -17.35
CA ARG A 101 1.60 12.26 -18.55
C ARG A 101 2.92 11.64 -19.00
N ARG A 102 3.66 11.04 -18.06
CA ARG A 102 4.92 10.34 -18.30
C ARG A 102 5.00 9.09 -17.44
N GLU A 103 5.45 8.00 -18.06
CA GLU A 103 5.66 6.69 -17.43
C GLU A 103 7.05 6.17 -17.76
N TRP A 104 7.59 5.32 -16.88
CA TRP A 104 8.82 4.58 -17.12
C TRP A 104 8.70 3.16 -16.58
N ALA A 105 9.47 2.24 -17.14
CA ALA A 105 9.45 0.85 -16.72
C ALA A 105 10.14 0.68 -15.35
N ALA A 106 9.53 -0.10 -14.47
CA ALA A 106 10.17 -0.50 -13.22
C ALA A 106 11.38 -1.40 -13.48
N VAL A 107 12.53 -1.05 -12.89
CA VAL A 107 13.74 -1.89 -12.92
C VAL A 107 13.50 -3.26 -12.24
N CYS A 108 12.72 -3.24 -11.16
CA CYS A 108 12.24 -4.41 -10.44
C CYS A 108 10.75 -4.19 -10.12
N PRO A 109 9.88 -5.17 -10.37
CA PRO A 109 8.46 -5.04 -10.03
C PRO A 109 8.24 -4.98 -8.52
N ASP A 110 7.02 -4.60 -8.13
CA ASP A 110 6.53 -4.66 -6.76
C ASP A 110 6.80 -6.03 -6.13
N ALA A 111 7.52 -6.03 -5.01
CA ALA A 111 7.79 -7.24 -4.23
C ALA A 111 8.08 -6.90 -2.77
N THR A 112 8.01 -7.92 -1.92
CA THR A 112 8.40 -7.80 -0.50
C THR A 112 9.85 -8.24 -0.30
N PHE A 113 10.66 -7.36 0.26
CA PHE A 113 12.05 -7.61 0.61
C PHE A 113 12.21 -7.45 2.12
N LYS A 114 12.67 -8.50 2.79
CA LYS A 114 13.01 -8.46 4.23
C LYS A 114 11.88 -7.87 5.11
N GLY A 115 10.63 -8.17 4.77
CA GLY A 115 9.46 -7.71 5.52
C GLY A 115 8.97 -6.30 5.19
N VAL A 116 9.50 -5.67 4.14
CA VAL A 116 9.03 -4.37 3.61
C VAL A 116 8.60 -4.57 2.16
N ARG A 117 7.42 -4.09 1.80
CA ARG A 117 6.95 -4.08 0.41
C ARG A 117 7.52 -2.85 -0.29
N LEU A 118 8.24 -3.06 -1.38
CA LEU A 118 8.81 -1.98 -2.18
C LEU A 118 8.01 -1.88 -3.47
N ILE A 119 7.26 -0.79 -3.63
CA ILE A 119 6.42 -0.54 -4.81
C ILE A 119 7.12 0.47 -5.71
N PRO A 120 7.46 0.12 -6.96
CA PRO A 120 8.12 1.07 -7.86
C PRO A 120 7.17 2.22 -8.19
N LEU A 121 7.68 3.44 -8.12
CA LEU A 121 6.99 4.63 -8.59
C LEU A 121 7.35 4.83 -10.05
N THR A 122 6.43 4.49 -10.94
CA THR A 122 6.65 4.39 -12.41
C THR A 122 6.04 5.55 -13.20
N SER A 123 5.59 6.60 -12.52
CA SER A 123 4.95 7.74 -13.16
C SER A 123 5.10 9.05 -12.38
N GLU A 124 4.88 10.17 -13.07
CA GLU A 124 4.79 11.51 -12.46
C GLU A 124 3.85 11.57 -11.29
N ALA A 125 2.62 11.11 -11.53
CA ALA A 125 1.56 11.22 -10.55
C ALA A 125 1.93 10.42 -9.30
N ALA A 126 2.57 9.25 -9.46
CA ALA A 126 3.02 8.44 -8.34
C ALA A 126 4.18 9.07 -7.56
N LEU A 127 5.15 9.72 -8.23
CA LEU A 127 6.22 10.46 -7.56
C LEU A 127 5.69 11.70 -6.82
N ALA A 128 4.81 12.47 -7.46
CA ALA A 128 4.21 13.67 -6.87
C ALA A 128 3.35 13.32 -5.64
N ASP A 129 2.50 12.30 -5.73
CA ASP A 129 1.71 11.79 -4.61
C ASP A 129 2.59 11.30 -3.45
N GLU A 130 3.66 10.55 -3.75
CA GLU A 130 4.61 10.13 -2.71
C GLU A 130 5.26 11.35 -2.04
N GLY A 131 5.71 12.33 -2.82
CA GLY A 131 6.31 13.56 -2.31
C GLY A 131 5.37 14.36 -1.41
N GLU A 132 4.10 14.50 -1.81
CA GLU A 132 3.07 15.19 -1.03
C GLU A 132 2.79 14.47 0.29
N VAL A 133 2.55 13.15 0.26
CA VAL A 133 2.19 12.38 1.46
C VAL A 133 3.37 12.28 2.43
N MET A 134 4.57 12.05 1.90
CA MET A 134 5.79 11.93 2.66
C MET A 134 6.42 13.28 3.01
N ALA A 135 5.84 14.39 2.54
CA ALA A 135 6.27 15.76 2.81
C ALA A 135 7.77 15.96 2.53
N HIS A 136 8.23 15.50 1.36
CA HIS A 136 9.60 15.68 0.89
C HIS A 136 9.67 15.85 -0.64
N CYS A 137 10.70 16.53 -1.14
CA CYS A 137 10.81 16.97 -2.53
C CYS A 137 11.28 15.86 -3.51
N ILE A 138 10.98 14.58 -3.25
CA ILE A 138 11.44 13.48 -4.12
C ILE A 138 10.99 13.66 -5.58
N ALA A 139 9.81 14.24 -5.78
CA ALA A 139 9.28 14.52 -7.11
C ALA A 139 10.20 15.49 -7.86
N ASP A 140 10.64 16.59 -7.24
CA ASP A 140 11.46 17.61 -7.89
C ASP A 140 12.88 17.10 -8.21
N TYR A 141 13.46 16.26 -7.34
CA TYR A 141 14.83 15.77 -7.51
C TYR A 141 14.96 14.65 -8.53
N PHE A 142 14.03 13.70 -8.54
CA PHE A 142 14.19 12.48 -9.34
C PHE A 142 13.45 12.49 -10.66
N TRP A 143 12.66 13.54 -10.93
CA TRP A 143 11.87 13.70 -12.14
C TRP A 143 12.64 13.46 -13.43
N SER A 144 13.76 14.16 -13.61
CA SER A 144 14.61 14.06 -14.81
C SER A 144 15.34 12.72 -14.88
N ASN A 145 15.72 12.16 -13.74
CA ASN A 145 16.62 11.01 -13.68
C ASN A 145 15.88 9.69 -13.87
N THR A 146 14.60 9.60 -13.44
CA THR A 146 13.76 8.42 -13.72
C THR A 146 13.40 8.32 -15.20
N LEU A 147 13.17 9.47 -15.86
CA LEU A 147 12.98 9.54 -17.31
C LEU A 147 14.23 9.10 -18.08
N GLY A 148 15.41 9.47 -17.60
CA GLY A 148 16.71 9.04 -18.16
C GLY A 148 17.02 7.54 -17.97
N LYS A 149 16.23 6.83 -17.15
CA LYS A 149 16.44 5.42 -16.73
C LYS A 149 17.70 5.20 -15.87
N ASP A 150 18.26 6.28 -15.33
CA ASP A 150 19.42 6.23 -14.43
C ASP A 150 19.02 6.33 -12.97
N ALA A 151 17.73 6.53 -12.69
CA ALA A 151 17.17 6.43 -11.35
C ALA A 151 15.87 5.62 -11.32
N GLN A 152 15.60 5.02 -10.16
CA GLN A 152 14.32 4.36 -9.87
C GLN A 152 13.95 4.64 -8.43
N VAL A 153 12.73 5.15 -8.23
CA VAL A 153 12.20 5.40 -6.89
C VAL A 153 11.17 4.33 -6.54
N TYR A 154 11.16 3.93 -5.27
CA TYR A 154 10.22 2.99 -4.67
C TYR A 154 9.57 3.64 -3.45
N SER A 155 8.26 3.42 -3.29
CA SER A 155 7.57 3.63 -2.02
C SER A 155 7.79 2.39 -1.16
N ALA A 156 8.48 2.56 -0.03
CA ALA A 156 8.65 1.52 0.96
C ALA A 156 7.45 1.50 1.89
N ARG A 157 6.74 0.38 1.90
CA ARG A 157 5.49 0.22 2.61
C ARG A 157 5.55 -0.97 3.54
N ASP A 158 4.84 -0.85 4.64
CA ASP A 158 4.55 -2.02 5.44
C ASP A 158 3.73 -2.99 4.56
N PRO A 159 4.18 -4.23 4.37
CA PRO A 159 3.55 -5.17 3.45
C PRO A 159 2.11 -5.50 3.86
N ARG A 160 1.81 -5.34 5.15
CA ARG A 160 0.52 -5.66 5.75
C ARG A 160 -0.38 -4.41 5.81
N THR A 161 0.11 -3.24 6.22
CA THR A 161 -0.72 -2.03 6.40
C THR A 161 -0.77 -1.16 5.15
N LEU A 162 0.18 -1.30 4.22
CA LEU A 162 0.47 -0.37 3.12
C LEU A 162 0.77 1.07 3.57
N GLU A 163 0.98 1.27 4.88
CA GLU A 163 1.46 2.55 5.39
C GLU A 163 2.82 2.83 4.76
N ARG A 164 2.99 4.05 4.24
CA ARG A 164 4.26 4.51 3.70
C ARG A 164 5.24 4.66 4.87
N LEU A 165 6.28 3.84 4.84
CA LEU A 165 7.35 3.84 5.84
C LEU A 165 8.45 4.82 5.42
N ALA A 166 8.79 4.81 4.13
CA ALA A 166 9.86 5.61 3.56
C ALA A 166 9.76 5.65 2.03
N THR A 167 10.55 6.52 1.42
CA THR A 167 10.86 6.55 0.01
C THR A 167 12.29 6.05 -0.18
N VAL A 168 12.50 5.17 -1.17
CA VAL A 168 13.80 4.57 -1.51
C VAL A 168 14.14 4.99 -2.93
N ALA A 169 15.22 5.74 -3.10
CA ALA A 169 15.77 6.13 -4.39
C ALA A 169 16.99 5.29 -4.73
N LEU A 170 16.99 4.76 -5.95
CA LEU A 170 18.12 4.05 -6.54
C LEU A 170 18.68 4.88 -7.68
N VAL A 171 20.00 4.83 -7.86
CA VAL A 171 20.68 5.40 -9.03
C VAL A 171 21.57 4.35 -9.67
N ARG A 172 21.75 4.47 -10.99
CA ARG A 172 22.66 3.64 -11.75
C ARG A 172 24.00 4.35 -11.88
N GLY A 173 25.07 3.71 -11.40
CA GLY A 173 26.42 4.23 -11.55
C GLY A 173 26.98 4.01 -12.95
N ASP A 174 28.11 4.65 -13.24
CA ASP A 174 28.81 4.54 -14.53
C ASP A 174 29.28 3.11 -14.84
N ASP A 175 29.48 2.28 -13.82
CA ASP A 175 29.78 0.85 -13.96
C ASP A 175 28.55 0.00 -14.36
N GLY A 176 27.42 0.67 -14.60
CA GLY A 176 26.15 0.09 -14.99
C GLY A 176 25.41 -0.63 -13.86
N LYS A 177 25.93 -0.63 -12.63
CA LYS A 177 25.28 -1.24 -11.46
C LYS A 177 24.35 -0.24 -10.78
N TRP A 178 23.30 -0.79 -10.17
CA TRP A 178 22.40 -0.03 -9.32
C TRP A 178 22.96 0.10 -7.91
N GLY A 179 22.83 1.28 -7.33
CA GLY A 179 23.16 1.62 -5.95
C GLY A 179 21.98 2.30 -5.25
N LEU A 180 22.06 2.39 -3.91
CA LEU A 180 21.17 3.24 -3.12
C LEU A 180 21.66 4.68 -3.19
N ASP A 181 20.77 5.60 -3.49
CA ASP A 181 21.05 7.04 -3.41
C ASP A 181 20.52 7.60 -2.09
N ASP A 182 19.21 7.52 -1.89
CA ASP A 182 18.57 8.03 -0.67
C ASP A 182 17.48 7.10 -0.15
N VAL A 183 17.30 7.09 1.17
CA VAL A 183 16.26 6.34 1.87
C VAL A 183 15.72 7.19 3.01
N LYS A 184 14.53 7.78 2.82
CA LYS A 184 13.98 8.77 3.76
C LYS A 184 12.56 8.46 4.18
N ALA A 185 12.31 8.56 5.48
CA ALA A 185 10.97 8.58 6.05
C ALA A 185 10.31 9.95 5.86
N LYS A 186 9.05 10.04 6.30
CA LYS A 186 8.25 11.26 6.21
C LYS A 186 9.01 12.48 6.78
N SER A 187 9.01 13.57 6.02
CA SER A 187 9.67 14.84 6.29
C SER A 187 11.20 14.72 6.41
N ASN A 188 11.81 13.97 5.49
CA ASN A 188 13.28 13.75 5.40
C ASN A 188 13.91 13.15 6.66
N ARG A 189 13.11 12.51 7.52
CA ARG A 189 13.64 11.78 8.68
C ARG A 189 14.35 10.51 8.23
N ASP A 190 15.22 10.00 9.08
CA ASP A 190 15.88 8.73 8.80
C ASP A 190 14.86 7.59 8.81
N ALA A 191 15.01 6.71 7.82
CA ALA A 191 14.17 5.52 7.73
C ALA A 191 14.60 4.46 8.76
N ALA A 192 13.67 3.60 9.14
CA ALA A 192 13.97 2.50 10.05
C ALA A 192 15.03 1.55 9.42
N PRO A 193 15.91 0.92 10.23
CA PRO A 193 16.93 -0.01 9.73
C PRO A 193 16.39 -1.16 8.86
N ALA A 194 15.16 -1.60 9.14
CA ALA A 194 14.47 -2.60 8.33
C ALA A 194 14.25 -2.16 6.88
N VAL A 195 13.96 -0.87 6.65
CA VAL A 195 13.79 -0.29 5.31
C VAL A 195 15.13 -0.29 4.57
N HIS A 196 16.22 0.12 5.23
CA HIS A 196 17.56 0.08 4.63
C HIS A 196 17.95 -1.35 4.24
N THR A 197 17.68 -2.32 5.11
CA THR A 197 17.96 -3.73 4.86
C THR A 197 17.16 -4.26 3.65
N ALA A 198 15.89 -3.88 3.54
CA ALA A 198 15.05 -4.21 2.39
C ALA A 198 15.54 -3.56 1.10
N ALA A 199 15.94 -2.30 1.15
CA ALA A 199 16.46 -1.54 0.02
C ALA A 199 17.78 -2.15 -0.50
N GLN A 200 18.69 -2.56 0.39
CA GLN A 200 19.90 -3.29 0.03
C GLN A 200 19.60 -4.63 -0.65
N ALA A 201 18.62 -5.39 -0.13
CA ALA A 201 18.20 -6.66 -0.73
C ALA A 201 17.57 -6.46 -2.14
N LEU A 202 16.84 -5.38 -2.34
CA LEU A 202 16.33 -4.98 -3.65
C LEU A 202 17.49 -4.69 -4.63
N VAL A 203 18.45 -3.86 -4.25
CA VAL A 203 19.61 -3.53 -5.10
C VAL A 203 20.39 -4.78 -5.48
N ALA A 204 20.67 -5.67 -4.51
CA ALA A 204 21.32 -6.95 -4.78
C ALA A 204 20.53 -7.78 -5.80
N THR A 205 19.20 -7.84 -5.66
CA THR A 205 18.32 -8.59 -6.57
C THR A 205 18.35 -8.00 -7.98
N ILE A 206 18.31 -6.68 -8.12
CA ILE A 206 18.39 -5.99 -9.40
C ILE A 206 19.71 -6.31 -10.11
N ASN A 207 20.82 -6.17 -9.40
CA ASN A 207 22.15 -6.39 -9.98
C ASN A 207 22.36 -7.87 -10.37
N ILE A 208 21.85 -8.83 -9.58
CA ILE A 208 21.85 -10.26 -9.95
C ILE A 208 21.04 -10.52 -11.22
N ARG A 209 19.84 -9.91 -11.34
CA ARG A 209 19.00 -10.06 -12.53
C ARG A 209 19.63 -9.45 -13.77
N ALA A 210 20.28 -8.29 -13.62
CA ALA A 210 21.01 -7.65 -14.72
C ALA A 210 22.18 -8.53 -15.20
N ALA A 211 22.95 -9.12 -14.29
CA ALA A 211 24.04 -10.04 -14.62
C ALA A 211 23.55 -11.34 -15.31
N ARG A 212 22.33 -11.80 -14.98
CA ARG A 212 21.69 -12.97 -15.60
C ARG A 212 21.07 -12.72 -16.97
N LYS A 213 21.05 -11.48 -17.46
CA LYS A 213 20.73 -11.17 -18.86
C LYS A 213 22.02 -10.94 -19.66
N PRO A 214 22.86 -11.97 -19.92
CA PRO A 214 23.88 -11.83 -20.97
C PRO A 214 23.15 -11.69 -22.32
N GLY A 215 23.59 -10.72 -23.10
CA GLY A 215 22.83 -10.11 -24.18
C GLY A 215 22.16 -11.06 -25.18
N VAL A 216 20.93 -10.70 -25.54
CA VAL A 216 20.46 -10.92 -26.91
C VAL A 216 21.32 -10.01 -27.78
N LYS A 217 22.37 -10.58 -28.37
CA LYS A 217 23.02 -9.99 -29.54
C LYS A 217 22.05 -10.15 -30.70
N THR A 218 21.46 -9.05 -31.16
CA THR A 218 21.06 -8.90 -32.57
C THR A 218 22.28 -8.53 -33.39
#